data_AF-A0A367IJ61-F1
#
_entry.id   AF-A0A367IJ61-F1
#
_cell.length_a   1.000
_cell.length_b   1.000
_cell.length_c   1.000
_cell.angle_alpha   90.00
_cell.angle_beta   90.00
_cell.angle_gamma   90.00
#
_symmetry.space_group_name_H-M   'P 1'
#
loop_
_entity.id
_entity.type
_entity.pdbx_description
1 polymer ?
#
loop_
_entity_poly.entity_id
_entity_poly.type
_entity_poly.pdbx_seq_one_letter_code
_entity_poly.pdbx_strand_id
1 'polypeptide(L)'
;ASEMVLDIRGGSIASGATICQYTKKTEDAENQKWGLTVEGSIHPESNKGLVLTVKEDEMVRSSLYLAERKTCDNKGQCWNFVLPVFKKKQVTTTVKQSFKTAAYPSGWFFIRSH
;
A
#
# COMPACT_ATOMS: atom_id res chain seq x y z
N ALA A 1 -5.71 9.23 -13.24
CA ALA A 1 -4.74 8.43 -12.46
C ALA A 1 -3.40 8.48 -13.20
N SER A 2 -2.28 8.57 -12.50
CA SER A 2 -0.96 8.45 -13.13
C SER A 2 -0.73 6.99 -13.54
N GLU A 3 -0.11 6.74 -14.70
CA GLU A 3 0.27 5.39 -15.17
C GLU A 3 1.50 4.83 -14.41
N MET A 4 1.64 5.22 -13.15
CA MET A 4 2.78 4.88 -12.29
C MET A 4 2.44 3.71 -11.37
N VAL A 5 3.47 2.95 -11.01
CA VAL A 5 3.40 1.78 -10.14
C VAL A 5 4.21 2.00 -8.86
N LEU A 6 3.99 1.12 -7.88
CA LEU A 6 4.75 1.09 -6.63
C LEU A 6 6.16 0.56 -6.89
N ASP A 7 7.17 1.34 -6.55
CA ASP A 7 8.58 1.09 -6.87
C ASP A 7 9.47 1.31 -5.65
N ILE A 8 10.47 0.45 -5.46
CA ILE A 8 11.54 0.66 -4.47
C ILE A 8 12.56 1.61 -5.08
N ARG A 9 12.69 2.80 -4.50
CA ARG A 9 13.47 3.92 -5.03
C ARG A 9 14.91 3.50 -5.31
N GLY A 10 15.34 3.68 -6.56
CA GLY A 10 16.70 3.38 -7.00
C GLY A 10 17.00 1.88 -7.18
N GLY A 11 16.00 1.00 -7.05
CA GLY A 11 16.13 -0.44 -7.30
C GLY A 11 16.86 -1.22 -6.20
N SER A 12 17.33 -0.57 -5.14
CA SER A 12 18.04 -1.24 -4.05
C SER A 12 17.07 -1.92 -3.09
N ILE A 13 16.94 -3.25 -3.21
CA ILE A 13 16.08 -4.06 -2.36
C ILE A 13 16.80 -4.36 -1.03
N ALA A 14 16.78 -3.38 -0.13
CA ALA A 14 17.43 -3.44 1.18
C ALA A 14 16.56 -2.82 2.28
N SER A 15 16.84 -3.16 3.54
CA SER A 15 16.21 -2.51 4.69
C SER A 15 16.54 -1.01 4.70
N GLY A 16 15.55 -0.17 4.99
CA GLY A 16 15.63 1.28 4.91
C GLY A 16 15.36 1.87 3.51
N ALA A 17 15.22 1.04 2.48
CA ALA A 17 14.91 1.53 1.13
C ALA A 17 13.54 2.22 1.10
N THR A 18 13.48 3.41 0.50
CA THR A 18 12.25 4.21 0.43
C THR A 18 11.39 3.78 -0.76
N ILE A 19 10.09 4.01 -0.64
CA ILE A 19 9.11 3.66 -1.67
C ILE A 19 8.68 4.92 -2.43
N CYS A 20 8.54 4.81 -3.75
CA CYS A 20 8.04 5.88 -4.60
C CYS A 20 7.06 5.36 -5.66
N GLN A 21 6.43 6.29 -6.37
CA GLN A 21 5.72 5.99 -7.61
C GLN A 21 6.70 6.14 -8.78
N TYR A 22 6.71 5.18 -9.70
CA TYR A 22 7.58 5.20 -10.87
C TYR A 22 6.89 4.66 -12.11
N THR A 23 7.41 4.96 -13.29
CA THR A 23 6.91 4.38 -14.55
C THR A 23 7.07 2.87 -14.53
N LYS A 24 6.06 2.15 -15.02
CA LYS A 24 6.12 0.68 -15.12
C LYS A 24 7.31 0.25 -15.98
N LYS A 25 8.17 -0.59 -15.42
CA LYS A 25 9.33 -1.17 -16.12
C LYS A 25 8.94 -2.45 -16.86
N THR A 26 9.59 -2.69 -18.00
CA THR A 26 9.49 -3.94 -18.78
C THR A 26 10.71 -4.85 -18.56
N GLU A 27 11.84 -4.27 -18.15
CA GLU A 27 13.11 -4.94 -17.86
C GLU A 27 13.60 -4.47 -16.48
N ASP A 28 14.39 -5.29 -15.78
CA ASP A 28 14.89 -5.01 -14.42
C ASP A 28 13.80 -4.53 -13.45
N ALA A 29 12.60 -5.12 -13.58
CA ALA A 29 11.40 -4.72 -12.87
C ALA A 29 11.24 -5.38 -11.49
N GLU A 30 12.28 -6.05 -10.98
CA GLU A 30 12.24 -6.76 -9.68
C GLU A 30 11.85 -5.83 -8.52
N ASN A 31 12.23 -4.56 -8.61
CA ASN A 31 11.91 -3.55 -7.60
C ASN A 31 10.47 -3.01 -7.70
N GLN A 32 9.66 -3.55 -8.62
CA GLN A 32 8.23 -3.25 -8.82
C GLN A 32 7.34 -4.49 -8.66
N LYS A 33 7.94 -5.65 -8.35
CA LYS A 33 7.23 -6.91 -8.13
C LYS A 33 6.99 -7.14 -6.65
N TRP A 34 5.72 -7.35 -6.30
CA TRP A 34 5.27 -7.42 -4.91
C TRP A 34 4.47 -8.70 -4.66
N GLY A 35 4.79 -9.37 -3.56
CA GLY A 35 4.00 -10.47 -3.01
C GLY A 35 3.20 -10.03 -1.79
N LEU A 36 2.10 -10.74 -1.54
CA LEU A 36 1.25 -10.59 -0.36
C LEU A 36 1.19 -11.92 0.38
N THR A 37 1.44 -11.89 1.67
CA THR A 37 1.28 -13.05 2.56
C THR A 37 -0.13 -13.10 3.15
N VAL A 38 -0.56 -14.27 3.62
CA VAL A 38 -1.86 -14.44 4.30
C VAL A 38 -1.92 -13.68 5.63
N GLU A 39 -0.76 -13.35 6.23
CA GLU A 39 -0.65 -12.51 7.42
C GLU A 39 -0.78 -10.99 7.11
N GLY A 40 -0.95 -10.61 5.84
CA GLY A 40 -1.10 -9.23 5.43
C GLY A 40 0.21 -8.46 5.25
N SER A 41 1.37 -9.12 5.24
CA SER A 41 2.64 -8.46 4.90
C SER A 41 2.83 -8.40 3.39
N ILE A 42 3.19 -7.21 2.89
CA ILE A 42 3.57 -6.96 1.50
C ILE A 42 5.10 -6.98 1.42
N HIS A 43 5.67 -7.73 0.48
CA HIS A 43 7.13 -7.89 0.34
C HIS A 43 7.57 -7.85 -1.13
N PRO A 44 8.83 -7.51 -1.43
CA PRO A 44 9.39 -7.72 -2.76
C PRO A 44 9.30 -9.21 -3.14
N GLU A 45 8.94 -9.52 -4.38
CA GLU A 45 8.82 -10.93 -4.83
C GLU A 45 10.16 -11.68 -4.68
N SER A 46 11.27 -10.98 -4.94
CA SER A 46 12.63 -11.48 -4.82
C SER A 46 13.13 -11.68 -3.39
N ASN A 47 12.50 -11.06 -2.38
CA ASN A 47 12.96 -11.14 -0.98
C ASN A 47 11.80 -11.05 0.03
N LYS A 48 11.37 -12.21 0.55
CA LYS A 48 10.31 -12.33 1.57
C LYS A 48 10.73 -11.91 2.99
N GLY A 49 12.02 -11.68 3.22
CA GLY A 49 12.57 -11.22 4.50
C GLY A 49 12.41 -9.72 4.72
N LEU A 50 12.12 -8.96 3.66
CA LEU A 50 11.84 -7.53 3.71
C LEU A 50 10.36 -7.26 3.46
N VAL A 51 9.77 -6.37 4.26
CA VAL A 51 8.35 -6.04 4.19
C VAL A 51 8.11 -4.55 4.13
N LEU A 52 7.06 -4.15 3.42
CA LEU A 52 6.56 -2.79 3.36
C LEU A 52 6.12 -2.36 4.76
N THR A 53 6.77 -1.34 5.27
CA THR A 53 6.57 -0.81 6.62
C THR A 53 6.20 0.67 6.55
N VAL A 54 5.23 1.07 7.36
CA VAL A 54 4.96 2.50 7.60
C VAL A 54 5.75 2.98 8.82
N LYS A 55 6.43 4.12 8.68
CA LYS A 55 6.97 4.83 9.84
C LYS A 55 5.94 5.88 10.24
N GLU A 56 5.34 5.70 11.40
CA GLU A 56 4.60 6.77 12.05
C GLU A 56 5.62 7.73 12.63
N ASP A 57 5.61 8.95 12.11
CA ASP A 57 6.41 10.07 12.60
C ASP A 57 5.43 11.23 12.78
N GLU A 58 5.31 11.76 13.99
CA GLU A 58 4.36 12.83 14.27
C GLU A 58 4.74 14.16 13.60
N MET A 59 6.01 14.33 13.21
CA MET A 59 6.51 15.54 12.56
C MET A 59 6.51 15.49 11.02
N VAL A 60 6.56 14.29 10.44
CA VAL A 60 6.70 14.10 8.98
C VAL A 60 5.54 13.28 8.46
N ARG A 61 5.03 13.62 7.27
CA ARG A 61 4.06 12.77 6.55
C ARG A 61 4.52 11.30 6.61
N SER A 62 3.60 10.41 6.99
CA SER A 62 3.88 8.97 7.09
C SER A 62 4.62 8.49 5.84
N SER A 63 5.79 7.88 6.05
CA SER A 63 6.66 7.44 4.97
C SER A 63 6.69 5.92 4.88
N LEU A 64 6.72 5.41 3.66
CA LEU A 64 6.80 3.99 3.36
C LEU A 64 8.25 3.60 3.05
N TYR A 65 8.68 2.50 3.63
CA TYR A 65 10.02 1.95 3.45
C TYR A 65 10.01 0.42 3.57
N LEU A 66 11.06 -0.22 3.09
CA LEU A 66 11.31 -1.64 3.37
C LEU A 66 12.00 -1.79 4.72
N ALA A 67 11.55 -2.74 5.53
CA ALA A 67 12.23 -3.13 6.75
C ALA A 67 12.28 -4.66 6.85
N GLU A 68 13.15 -5.19 7.69
CA GLU A 68 13.14 -6.62 8.00
C GLU A 68 11.79 -7.03 8.60
N ARG A 69 11.30 -8.20 8.16
CA ARG A 69 10.06 -8.78 8.66
C ARG A 69 10.21 -9.07 10.16
N LYS A 70 9.36 -8.45 10.96
CA LYS A 70 9.24 -8.72 12.39
C LYS A 70 8.09 -9.70 12.63
N THR A 71 8.08 -10.34 13.80
CA THR A 71 7.02 -11.26 14.21
C THR A 71 5.68 -10.55 14.44
N CYS A 72 4.62 -11.37 14.52
CA CYS A 72 3.18 -11.13 14.35
C CYS A 72 2.48 -9.95 15.06
N ASP A 73 3.19 -9.16 15.87
CA ASP A 73 2.60 -8.02 16.61
C ASP A 73 2.95 -6.65 16.01
N ASN A 74 3.73 -6.61 14.94
CA ASN A 74 4.10 -5.35 14.30
C ASN A 74 3.03 -4.83 13.34
N LYS A 75 2.04 -4.12 13.88
CA LYS A 75 0.92 -3.51 13.12
C LYS A 75 1.37 -2.65 11.94
N GLY A 76 2.53 -1.99 12.04
CA GLY A 76 3.11 -1.17 10.97
C GLY A 76 3.60 -1.96 9.74
N GLN A 77 3.60 -3.30 9.80
CA GLN A 77 3.99 -4.21 8.71
C GLN A 77 2.81 -5.06 8.20
N CYS A 78 1.61 -4.86 8.75
CA CYS A 78 0.41 -5.60 8.40
C CYS A 78 -0.57 -4.68 7.68
N TRP A 79 -0.97 -5.08 6.47
CA TRP A 79 -1.80 -4.30 5.57
C TRP A 79 -3.12 -5.00 5.28
N ASN A 80 -4.22 -4.26 5.41
CA ASN A 80 -5.55 -4.70 5.00
C ASN A 80 -5.95 -4.04 3.69
N PHE A 81 -6.54 -4.82 2.79
CA PHE A 81 -7.16 -4.31 1.58
C PHE A 81 -8.56 -3.80 1.92
N VAL A 82 -8.83 -2.54 1.58
CA VAL A 82 -10.12 -1.90 1.87
C VAL A 82 -10.75 -1.35 0.61
N LEU A 83 -12.07 -1.43 0.55
CA LEU A 83 -12.87 -0.70 -0.43
C LEU A 83 -13.40 0.56 0.27
N PRO A 84 -12.98 1.76 -0.15
CA PRO A 84 -13.47 2.97 0.49
C PRO A 84 -14.96 3.16 0.17
N VAL A 85 -15.74 3.42 1.21
CA VAL A 85 -17.16 3.79 1.11
C VAL A 85 -17.27 5.28 1.41
N PHE A 86 -17.48 6.10 0.38
CA PHE A 86 -17.67 7.53 0.58
C PHE A 86 -19.14 7.82 0.92
N LYS A 87 -19.40 8.25 2.15
CA LYS A 87 -20.70 8.83 2.51
C LYS A 87 -20.81 10.21 1.85
N LYS A 88 -21.87 10.45 1.08
CA LYS A 88 -22.22 11.81 0.68
C LYS A 88 -22.56 12.61 1.95
N LYS A 89 -22.06 13.84 2.08
CA LYS A 89 -22.54 14.77 3.11
C LYS A 89 -24.06 14.88 2.96
N GLN A 90 -24.81 14.58 4.02
CA GLN A 90 -26.26 14.73 4.03
C GLN A 90 -26.62 16.20 3.89
N VAL A 91 -27.27 16.55 2.78
CA VAL A 91 -28.34 17.56 2.84
C VAL A 91 -29.59 16.78 3.23
N THR A 92 -30.24 17.22 4.30
CA THR A 92 -31.37 16.55 4.95
C THR A 92 -32.54 16.36 3.99
N THR A 93 -32.72 15.16 3.44
CA THR A 93 -34.05 14.65 3.08
C THR A 93 -34.05 13.12 3.06
N THR A 94 -35.03 12.56 3.74
CA THR A 94 -35.27 11.15 4.07
C THR A 94 -35.31 10.23 2.83
N VAL A 95 -34.20 9.56 2.46
CA VAL A 95 -34.24 8.41 1.54
C VAL A 95 -33.16 7.36 1.90
N LYS A 96 -33.57 6.09 1.85
CA LYS A 96 -32.80 4.85 2.05
C LYS A 96 -31.33 4.98 1.59
N GLN A 97 -30.39 4.85 2.52
CA GLN A 97 -28.95 4.91 2.22
C GLN A 97 -28.52 3.70 1.39
N SER A 98 -28.34 3.89 0.09
CA SER A 98 -27.53 2.99 -0.74
C SER A 98 -26.06 3.42 -0.63
N PHE A 99 -25.22 2.52 -0.15
CA PHE A 99 -23.77 2.73 -0.16
C PHE A 99 -23.28 2.52 -1.60
N LYS A 100 -22.75 3.57 -2.23
CA LYS A 100 -21.99 3.41 -3.47
C LYS A 100 -20.53 3.18 -3.09
N THR A 101 -20.00 2.01 -3.43
CA THR A 101 -18.56 1.78 -3.45
C THR A 101 -17.92 2.70 -4.48
N ALA A 102 -16.72 3.18 -4.20
CA ALA A 102 -16.00 4.00 -5.15
C ALA A 102 -15.64 3.20 -6.41
N ALA A 103 -15.91 3.77 -7.59
CA ALA A 103 -15.54 3.19 -8.87
C ALA A 103 -14.13 3.64 -9.24
N TYR A 104 -13.20 2.69 -9.33
CA TYR A 104 -11.81 2.93 -9.72
C TYR A 104 -11.49 2.17 -11.02
N PRO A 105 -10.41 2.55 -11.74
CA PRO A 105 -9.92 1.74 -12.84
C PRO A 105 -9.69 0.30 -12.37
N SER A 106 -9.93 -0.66 -13.27
CA SER A 106 -9.67 -2.07 -12.98
C SER A 106 -8.25 -2.27 -12.43
N GLY A 107 -8.12 -3.04 -11.35
CA GLY A 107 -6.84 -3.36 -10.70
C GLY A 107 -6.38 -2.41 -9.58
N TRP A 108 -7.17 -1.39 -9.22
CA TRP A 108 -6.84 -0.48 -8.11
C TRP A 108 -7.44 -0.95 -6.79
N PHE A 109 -6.68 -0.81 -5.69
CA PHE A 109 -7.12 -1.12 -4.33
C PHE A 109 -6.51 -0.13 -3.33
N PHE A 110 -7.10 -0.05 -2.13
CA PHE A 110 -6.54 0.70 -1.02
C PHE A 110 -5.98 -0.28 -0.02
N ILE A 111 -4.81 0.05 0.53
CA ILE A 111 -4.27 -0.64 1.70
C ILE A 111 -4.29 0.31 2.88
N ARG A 112 -4.59 -0.23 4.06
CA ARG A 112 -4.42 0.46 5.33
C ARG A 112 -3.51 -0.35 6.24
N SER A 113 -2.61 0.34 6.93
CA SER A 113 -1.87 -0.27 8.04
C SER A 113 -2.84 -0.62 9.17
N HIS A 114 -2.47 -1.61 9.98
CA HIS A 114 -3.31 -2.15 11.05
C HIS A 114 -3.37 -1.30 12.33
#